data_AF-A0A9X3L8J1-F1
#
_entry.id   AF-A0A9X3L8J1-F1
#
_cell.length_a   1.000
_cell.length_b   1.000
_cell.length_c   1.000
_cell.angle_alpha   90.00
_cell.angle_beta   90.00
_cell.angle_gamma   90.00
#
_symmetry.space_group_name_H-M   'P 1'
#
loop_
_entity.id
_entity.type
_entity.pdbx_description
1 polymer ?
#
loop_
_entity_poly.entity_id
_entity_poly.type
_entity_poly.pdbx_seq_one_letter_code
_entity_poly.pdbx_strand_id
1 'polypeptide(L)'
;MKNRLDSESTPRSESVRYFLTTIPNHQCIANVKQLELPLFEVTKVKGKKLNVLLVYIYILSESEFLELYTLYPEMDVIVNSSNWNQYTTSAKSMAKENNIALFTFKEFMGALNYDNRARFLDYISPEEREENQRNNRSVF
;
A
#
# COMPACT_ATOMS: atom_id res chain seq x y z
N MET A 1 11.93 13.30 -13.89
CA MET A 1 10.45 13.31 -13.93
C MET A 1 9.94 13.68 -12.55
N LYS A 2 8.82 14.42 -12.49
CA LYS A 2 8.45 15.29 -11.37
C LYS A 2 7.51 14.53 -10.42
N ASN A 3 7.87 14.43 -9.14
CA ASN A 3 6.93 14.02 -8.09
C ASN A 3 5.70 14.94 -8.17
N ARG A 4 4.51 14.34 -8.31
CA ARG A 4 3.23 15.05 -8.46
C ARG A 4 2.52 15.28 -7.13
N LEU A 5 3.02 14.72 -6.02
CA LEU A 5 2.48 14.95 -4.68
C LEU A 5 2.92 16.31 -4.15
N ASP A 6 2.12 16.85 -3.24
CA ASP A 6 2.56 17.93 -2.37
C ASP A 6 3.70 17.49 -1.42
N SER A 7 4.35 18.45 -0.77
CA SER A 7 5.48 18.16 0.12
C SER A 7 5.09 17.34 1.34
N GLU A 8 3.84 17.45 1.78
CA GLU A 8 3.34 16.78 2.99
C GLU A 8 3.05 15.31 2.73
N SER A 9 2.47 14.97 1.57
CA SER A 9 2.15 13.61 1.15
C SER A 9 3.34 12.86 0.55
N THR A 10 4.40 13.59 0.21
CA THR A 10 5.64 13.01 -0.32
C THR A 10 6.32 12.12 0.73
N PRO A 11 6.66 10.86 0.39
CA PRO A 11 7.35 9.99 1.32
C PRO A 11 8.73 10.56 1.68
N ARG A 12 9.07 10.49 2.97
CA ARG A 12 10.38 10.89 3.47
C ARG A 12 11.48 10.01 2.85
N SER A 13 12.67 10.57 2.67
CA SER A 13 13.83 9.86 2.12
C SER A 13 14.14 8.56 2.89
N GLU A 14 13.95 8.56 4.21
CA GLU A 14 14.13 7.39 5.06
C GLU A 14 13.08 6.31 4.78
N SER A 15 11.83 6.69 4.55
CA SER A 15 10.76 5.75 4.16
C SER A 15 11.04 5.15 2.78
N VAL A 16 11.48 5.96 1.83
CA VAL A 16 11.89 5.48 0.49
C VAL A 16 13.06 4.50 0.61
N ARG A 17 14.10 4.86 1.35
CA ARG A 17 15.26 3.98 1.60
C ARG A 17 14.82 2.69 2.26
N TYR A 18 13.98 2.76 3.29
CA TYR A 18 13.49 1.59 4.00
C TYR A 18 12.69 0.67 3.08
N PHE A 19 11.83 1.22 2.22
CA PHE A 19 11.10 0.44 1.20
C PHE A 19 12.07 -0.26 0.25
N LEU A 20 13.04 0.47 -0.32
CA LEU A 20 14.02 -0.07 -1.27
C LEU A 20 14.99 -1.08 -0.65
N THR A 21 15.22 -1.06 0.66
CA THR A 21 16.05 -2.07 1.32
C THR A 21 15.24 -3.25 1.86
N THR A 22 13.95 -3.07 2.14
CA THR A 22 13.15 -4.10 2.83
C THR A 22 12.36 -4.95 1.85
N ILE A 23 11.67 -4.34 0.88
CA ILE A 23 10.82 -5.06 -0.07
C ILE A 23 11.60 -6.09 -0.90
N PRO A 24 12.81 -5.80 -1.44
CA PRO A 24 13.56 -6.81 -2.19
C PRO A 24 13.95 -8.05 -1.39
N ASN A 25 14.06 -7.93 -0.07
CA ASN A 25 14.42 -9.04 0.83
C ASN A 25 13.21 -9.92 1.21
N HIS A 26 12.00 -9.54 0.81
CA HIS A 26 10.81 -10.36 1.06
C HIS A 26 10.79 -11.57 0.12
N GLN A 27 10.64 -12.78 0.67
CA GLN A 27 10.73 -14.06 -0.06
C GLN A 27 9.83 -14.18 -1.31
N CYS A 28 8.71 -13.45 -1.35
CA CYS A 28 7.78 -13.46 -2.49
C CYS A 28 8.13 -12.43 -3.58
N ILE A 29 9.20 -11.65 -3.43
CA ILE A 29 9.62 -10.60 -4.35
C ILE A 29 10.84 -11.06 -5.15
N ALA A 30 10.80 -10.84 -6.46
CA ALA A 30 11.90 -11.08 -7.38
C ALA A 30 12.69 -9.80 -7.67
N ASN A 31 12.00 -8.65 -7.77
CA ASN A 31 12.64 -7.39 -8.10
C ASN A 31 11.81 -6.19 -7.62
N VAL A 32 12.50 -5.08 -7.35
CA VAL A 32 11.88 -3.77 -7.12
C VAL A 32 12.59 -2.76 -8.02
N LYS A 33 11.81 -2.03 -8.81
CA LYS A 33 12.30 -0.97 -9.69
C LYS A 33 11.60 0.34 -9.35
N GLN A 34 12.36 1.38 -9.07
CA GLN A 34 11.80 2.73 -8.98
C GLN A 34 11.46 3.22 -10.40
N LEU A 35 10.20 3.55 -10.65
CA LEU A 35 9.77 4.12 -11.93
C LEU A 35 9.96 5.64 -11.90
N GLU A 36 9.41 6.27 -10.86
CA GLU A 36 9.62 7.68 -10.50
C GLU A 36 9.36 7.84 -8.99
N LEU A 37 9.68 8.98 -8.38
CA LEU A 37 9.18 9.20 -7.02
C LEU A 37 7.74 9.74 -7.09
N PRO A 38 6.78 9.12 -6.38
CA PRO A 38 6.93 8.04 -5.39
C PRO A 38 6.37 6.67 -5.85
N LEU A 39 6.48 6.35 -7.14
CA LEU A 39 5.94 5.14 -7.78
C LEU A 39 7.01 4.07 -8.07
N PHE A 40 6.76 2.86 -7.61
CA PHE A 40 7.68 1.73 -7.73
C PHE A 40 6.99 0.53 -8.39
N GLU A 41 7.68 -0.18 -9.29
CA GLU A 41 7.25 -1.48 -9.78
C GLU A 41 7.84 -2.57 -8.86
N VAL A 42 6.96 -3.35 -8.22
CA VAL A 42 7.33 -4.53 -7.43
C VAL A 42 6.94 -5.78 -8.22
N THR A 43 7.94 -6.58 -8.59
CA THR A 43 7.73 -7.85 -9.29
C THR A 43 7.83 -9.01 -8.31
N LYS A 44 6.75 -9.80 -8.19
CA LYS A 44 6.71 -11.02 -7.39
C LYS A 44 7.46 -12.17 -8.08
N VAL A 45 7.93 -13.15 -7.33
CA VAL A 45 8.61 -14.37 -7.85
C VAL A 45 7.77 -15.11 -8.89
N LYS A 46 6.44 -15.09 -8.77
CA LYS A 46 5.51 -15.71 -9.74
C LYS A 46 5.18 -14.82 -10.94
N GLY A 47 5.95 -13.75 -11.17
CA GLY A 47 5.82 -12.87 -12.34
C GLY A 47 4.76 -11.76 -12.24
N LYS A 48 3.90 -11.77 -11.20
CA LYS A 48 2.93 -10.68 -10.98
C LYS A 48 3.66 -9.37 -10.69
N LYS A 49 3.29 -8.31 -11.39
CA LYS A 49 3.79 -6.95 -11.19
C LYS A 49 2.77 -6.11 -10.43
N LEU A 50 3.25 -5.21 -9.59
CA LEU A 50 2.44 -4.28 -8.82
C LEU A 50 3.08 -2.89 -8.91
N ASN A 51 2.31 -1.91 -9.37
CA ASN A 51 2.66 -0.51 -9.27
C ASN A 51 2.29 0.01 -7.88
N VAL A 52 3.30 0.23 -7.04
CA VAL A 52 3.18 0.62 -5.65
C VAL A 52 3.46 2.11 -5.51
N LEU A 53 2.44 2.86 -5.11
CA LEU A 53 2.55 4.27 -4.76
C LEU A 53 2.87 4.40 -3.26
N LEU A 54 4.04 4.94 -2.94
CA LEU A 54 4.47 5.16 -1.56
C LEU A 54 4.10 6.58 -1.12
N VAL A 55 3.36 6.74 -0.03
CA VAL A 55 2.90 8.06 0.43
C VAL A 55 3.17 8.26 1.91
N TYR A 56 3.22 9.52 2.36
CA TYR A 56 3.30 9.88 3.77
C TYR A 56 2.09 10.75 4.13
N ILE A 57 0.98 10.14 4.52
CA ILE A 57 -0.24 10.87 4.88
C ILE A 57 -0.66 10.44 6.28
N TYR A 58 -0.82 11.37 7.23
CA TYR A 58 -1.09 11.01 8.63
C TYR A 58 -2.35 10.15 8.79
N ILE A 59 -3.47 10.58 8.18
CA ILE A 59 -4.68 9.78 8.05
C ILE A 59 -5.15 9.92 6.60
N LEU A 60 -5.00 8.86 5.80
CA LEU A 60 -5.44 8.83 4.42
C LEU A 60 -6.95 8.59 4.36
N SER A 61 -7.72 9.58 3.91
CA SER A 61 -9.18 9.51 3.74
C SER A 61 -9.57 9.31 2.27
N GLU A 62 -10.87 9.29 2.00
CA GLU A 62 -11.42 9.22 0.64
C GLU A 62 -10.95 10.38 -0.24
N SER A 63 -10.79 11.58 0.34
CA SER A 63 -10.34 12.76 -0.40
C SER A 63 -8.92 12.57 -0.92
N GLU A 64 -7.98 12.17 -0.05
CA GLU A 64 -6.61 11.90 -0.47
C GLU A 64 -6.56 10.73 -1.45
N PHE A 65 -7.37 9.68 -1.25
CA PHE A 65 -7.45 8.59 -2.22
C PHE A 65 -7.85 9.08 -3.63
N LEU A 66 -8.90 9.91 -3.74
CA LEU A 66 -9.36 10.42 -5.04
C LEU A 66 -8.30 11.28 -5.73
N GLU A 67 -7.56 12.09 -4.97
CA GLU A 67 -6.44 12.86 -5.49
C GLU A 67 -5.33 11.94 -6.02
N LEU A 68 -4.89 10.96 -5.21
CA LEU A 68 -3.87 9.99 -5.62
C LEU A 68 -4.31 9.20 -6.86
N TYR A 69 -5.58 8.79 -6.93
CA TYR A 69 -6.16 8.07 -8.06
C TYR A 69 -6.17 8.90 -9.35
N THR A 70 -6.43 10.20 -9.23
CA THR A 70 -6.36 11.14 -10.36
C THR A 70 -4.92 11.36 -10.81
N LEU A 71 -3.99 11.49 -9.87
CA LEU A 71 -2.59 11.76 -10.16
C LEU A 71 -1.84 10.53 -10.69
N TYR A 72 -2.16 9.32 -10.23
CA TYR A 72 -1.46 8.07 -10.53
C TYR A 72 -2.44 6.96 -10.93
N PRO A 73 -3.13 7.07 -12.09
CA PRO A 73 -4.12 6.10 -12.53
C PRO A 73 -3.55 4.70 -12.79
N GLU A 74 -2.23 4.58 -12.95
CA GLU A 74 -1.51 3.32 -13.16
C GLU A 74 -1.20 2.53 -11.88
N MET A 75 -1.52 3.06 -10.69
CA MET A 75 -1.20 2.39 -9.43
C MET A 75 -2.06 1.13 -9.22
N ASP A 76 -1.51 0.12 -8.56
CA ASP A 76 -2.22 -1.08 -8.10
C ASP A 76 -2.42 -1.10 -6.58
N VAL A 77 -1.53 -0.39 -5.87
CA VAL A 77 -1.38 -0.41 -4.41
C VAL A 77 -0.92 0.95 -3.92
N ILE A 78 -1.53 1.46 -2.85
CA ILE A 78 -1.04 2.57 -2.05
C ILE A 78 -0.46 2.01 -0.75
N VAL A 79 0.76 2.43 -0.41
CA VAL A 79 1.42 2.09 0.84
C VAL A 79 1.70 3.36 1.63
N ASN A 80 1.04 3.49 2.79
CA ASN A 80 1.28 4.58 3.70
C ASN A 80 2.52 4.27 4.57
N SER A 81 3.56 5.08 4.42
CA SER A 81 4.95 4.67 4.63
C SER A 81 5.47 4.77 6.06
N SER A 82 4.64 5.20 7.01
CA SER A 82 5.01 5.41 8.41
C SER A 82 4.13 4.58 9.33
N ASN A 83 4.73 4.01 10.39
CA ASN A 83 4.03 3.23 11.41
C ASN A 83 2.99 4.05 12.19
N TRP A 84 3.12 5.37 12.18
CA TRP A 84 2.18 6.29 12.83
C TRP A 84 1.03 6.72 11.91
N ASN A 85 1.14 6.40 10.62
CA ASN A 85 0.14 6.79 9.64
C ASN A 85 -0.98 5.75 9.59
N GLN A 86 -2.18 6.23 9.34
CA GLN A 86 -3.39 5.43 9.25
C GLN A 86 -4.14 5.74 7.97
N TYR A 87 -5.24 5.05 7.76
CA TYR A 87 -6.24 5.38 6.75
C TYR A 87 -7.63 5.19 7.35
N THR A 88 -8.64 5.84 6.78
CA THR A 88 -10.02 5.60 7.19
C THR A 88 -10.53 4.30 6.59
N THR A 89 -11.44 3.62 7.28
CA THR A 89 -12.11 2.43 6.73
C THR A 89 -12.83 2.75 5.40
N SER A 90 -13.41 3.94 5.28
CA SER A 90 -14.05 4.40 4.04
C SER A 90 -13.06 4.53 2.89
N ALA A 91 -11.84 5.03 3.14
CA ALA A 91 -10.80 5.10 2.11
C ALA A 91 -10.36 3.71 1.64
N LYS A 92 -10.23 2.74 2.55
CA LYS A 92 -9.89 1.35 2.18
C LYS A 92 -11.00 0.70 1.36
N SER A 93 -12.26 0.92 1.74
CA SER A 93 -13.42 0.46 0.95
C SER A 93 -13.46 1.09 -0.44
N MET A 94 -13.30 2.41 -0.54
CA MET A 94 -13.29 3.13 -1.81
C MET A 94 -12.12 2.69 -2.70
N ALA A 95 -10.92 2.51 -2.15
CA ALA A 95 -9.78 1.98 -2.88
C ALA A 95 -10.08 0.58 -3.43
N LYS A 96 -10.64 -0.31 -2.59
CA LYS A 96 -11.03 -1.67 -2.98
C LYS A 96 -12.07 -1.68 -4.11
N GLU A 97 -13.09 -0.83 -4.04
CA GLU A 97 -14.12 -0.68 -5.09
C GLU A 97 -13.51 -0.27 -6.43
N ASN A 98 -12.43 0.51 -6.40
CA ASN A 98 -11.64 0.90 -7.57
C ASN A 98 -10.52 -0.11 -7.92
N ASN A 99 -10.54 -1.31 -7.31
CA ASN A 99 -9.54 -2.35 -7.47
C ASN A 99 -8.11 -1.83 -7.19
N ILE A 100 -7.94 -1.00 -6.16
CA ILE A 100 -6.68 -0.52 -5.61
C ILE A 100 -6.54 -1.06 -4.19
N ALA A 101 -5.38 -1.59 -3.85
CA ALA A 101 -5.12 -2.00 -2.48
C ALA A 101 -4.60 -0.82 -1.65
N LEU A 102 -5.07 -0.65 -0.41
CA LEU A 102 -4.62 0.39 0.51
C LEU A 102 -4.10 -0.23 1.80
N PHE A 103 -2.83 0.02 2.12
CA PHE A 103 -2.15 -0.58 3.26
C PHE A 103 -1.25 0.40 4.01
N THR A 104 -1.08 0.15 5.30
CA THR A 104 0.14 0.49 6.02
C THR A 104 1.32 -0.35 5.50
N PHE A 105 2.55 0.07 5.77
CA PHE A 105 3.72 -0.74 5.39
C PHE A 105 3.68 -2.17 5.98
N LYS A 106 3.26 -2.32 7.24
CA LYS A 106 3.15 -3.62 7.92
C LYS A 106 2.14 -4.53 7.23
N GLU A 107 0.98 -4.00 6.86
CA GLU A 107 -0.03 -4.76 6.13
C GLU A 107 0.46 -5.16 4.74
N PHE A 108 1.13 -4.25 4.03
CA PHE A 108 1.67 -4.55 2.71
C PHE A 108 2.65 -5.73 2.75
N MET A 109 3.56 -5.77 3.73
CA MET A 109 4.47 -6.90 3.93
C MET A 109 3.74 -8.23 4.11
N GLY A 110 2.64 -8.24 4.86
CA GLY A 110 1.80 -9.43 5.01
C GLY A 110 1.05 -9.80 3.73
N ALA A 111 0.46 -8.80 3.06
CA ALA A 111 -0.31 -8.95 1.83
C ALA A 111 0.53 -9.55 0.68
N LEU A 112 1.83 -9.27 0.63
CA LEU A 112 2.75 -9.84 -0.38
C LEU A 112 2.75 -11.37 -0.42
N ASN A 113 2.33 -12.07 0.63
CA ASN A 113 2.22 -13.53 0.64
C ASN A 113 1.02 -14.06 -0.15
N TYR A 114 0.12 -13.20 -0.62
CA TYR A 114 -1.09 -13.59 -1.35
C TYR A 114 -0.99 -13.23 -2.83
N ASP A 115 -1.19 -14.22 -3.70
CA ASP A 115 -1.29 -14.01 -5.15
C ASP A 115 -2.73 -13.75 -5.60
N ASN A 116 -3.70 -14.34 -4.89
CA ASN A 116 -5.12 -14.14 -5.12
C ASN A 116 -5.48 -12.66 -4.91
N ARG A 117 -6.09 -12.03 -5.92
CA ARG A 117 -6.37 -10.58 -5.90
C ARG A 117 -7.35 -10.20 -4.79
N ALA A 118 -8.41 -10.97 -4.56
CA ALA A 118 -9.38 -10.68 -3.50
C ALA A 118 -8.71 -10.72 -2.12
N ARG A 119 -8.00 -11.81 -1.81
CA ARG A 119 -7.25 -11.91 -0.52
C ARG A 119 -6.17 -10.85 -0.36
N PHE A 120 -5.55 -10.43 -1.46
CA PHE A 120 -4.59 -9.35 -1.43
C PHE A 120 -5.30 -8.05 -1.06
N LEU A 121 -6.34 -7.64 -1.79
CA LEU A 121 -7.13 -6.43 -1.52
C LEU A 121 -7.70 -6.38 -0.09
N ASP A 122 -8.19 -7.52 0.38
CA ASP A 122 -8.86 -7.68 1.69
C ASP A 122 -7.89 -7.96 2.83
N TYR A 123 -6.59 -7.86 2.59
CA TYR A 123 -5.63 -8.14 3.63
C TYR A 123 -5.79 -7.16 4.80
N ILE A 124 -5.96 -7.75 5.98
CA ILE A 124 -5.87 -7.10 7.29
C ILE A 124 -4.76 -7.75 8.10
N SER A 125 -4.18 -7.00 9.03
CA SER A 125 -3.08 -7.51 9.87
C SER A 125 -3.55 -8.64 10.80
N PRO A 126 -2.65 -9.49 11.32
CA PRO A 126 -3.02 -10.49 12.34
C PRO A 126 -3.67 -9.86 13.58
N GLU A 127 -3.15 -8.71 14.02
CA GLU A 127 -3.68 -7.95 15.16
C GLU A 127 -5.11 -7.48 14.91
N GLU A 128 -5.38 -6.95 13.72
CA GLU A 128 -6.73 -6.51 13.33
C GLU A 128 -7.69 -7.69 13.20
N ARG A 129 -7.24 -8.86 12.72
CA ARG A 129 -8.06 -10.08 12.73
C ARG A 129 -8.46 -10.48 14.15
N GLU A 130 -7.51 -10.48 15.09
CA GLU A 130 -7.79 -10.81 16.49
C GLU A 130 -8.76 -9.81 17.12
N GLU A 131 -8.58 -8.52 16.85
CA GLU A 131 -9.50 -7.49 17.33
C GLU A 131 -10.91 -7.64 16.75
N ASN A 132 -11.03 -7.90 15.44
CA ASN A 132 -12.31 -8.15 14.80
C ASN A 132 -13.00 -9.39 15.37
N GLN A 133 -12.25 -10.47 15.68
CA GLN A 133 -12.79 -11.65 16.35
C GLN A 133 -13.32 -11.34 17.75
N ARG A 134 -12.57 -10.56 18.54
CA ARG A 134 -13.02 -10.13 19.88
C ARG A 134 -14.29 -9.27 19.81
N ASN A 135 -14.43 -8.48 18.74
CA ASN A 135 -15.54 -7.56 18.54
C ASN A 135 -16.70 -8.14 17.71
N ASN A 136 -16.69 -9.44 17.37
CA ASN A 136 -17.66 -10.10 16.49
C ASN A 136 -17.85 -9.40 15.12
N ARG A 137 -16.76 -8.88 14.54
CA ARG A 137 -16.72 -8.25 13.20
C ARG A 137 -16.15 -9.23 12.16
N SER A 138 -16.43 -8.98 10.87
CA SER A 138 -15.87 -9.81 9.78
C SER A 138 -14.34 -9.82 9.80
N VAL A 139 -13.75 -10.97 9.48
CA VAL A 139 -12.30 -11.19 9.37
C VAL A 139 -11.84 -11.40 7.91
N PHE A 140 -12.78 -11.24 6.98
CA PHE A 140 -12.64 -11.38 5.54
C PHE A 140 -13.31 -10.21 4.83
#